data_AF-A0A2E9VEP6-F1
#
_entry.id   AF-A0A2E9VEP6-F1
#
_cell.length_a   1.000
_cell.length_b   1.000
_cell.length_c   1.000
_cell.angle_alpha   90.00
_cell.angle_beta   90.00
_cell.angle_gamma   90.00
#
_symmetry.space_group_name_H-M   'P 1'
#
loop_
_entity.id
_entity.type
_entity.pdbx_description
1 polymer ?
#
loop_
_entity_poly.entity_id
_entity_poly.type
_entity_poly.pdbx_seq_one_letter_code
_entity_poly.pdbx_strand_id
1 'polypeptide(L)'
;MITELKKKTKYLIFSLLVFLISCSSSDENKGAAWKGPADFMYVTKEKMEMSYSVDVIGQKMYLDGFYEVLKKGTEKVIYRIKVTDLEFGTREDGVSFCRVWGTVDDSTIESYLLAQECLPVQGDN
;
A
#
# COMPACT_ATOMS: atom_id res chain seq x y z
N MET A 1 -35.13 43.10 29.19
CA MET A 1 -35.09 41.67 28.85
C MET A 1 -34.52 41.47 27.44
N ILE A 2 -33.25 41.84 27.19
CA ILE A 2 -32.62 41.77 25.84
C ILE A 2 -31.19 41.18 25.93
N THR A 3 -30.55 41.28 27.10
CA THR A 3 -29.17 40.85 27.36
C THR A 3 -29.01 39.32 27.43
N GLU A 4 -29.98 38.59 28.00
CA GLU A 4 -29.95 37.13 28.12
C GLU A 4 -30.09 36.40 26.77
N LEU A 5 -30.81 37.00 25.81
CA LEU A 5 -30.98 36.45 24.46
C LEU A 5 -29.66 36.44 23.68
N LYS A 6 -28.86 37.52 23.75
CA LYS A 6 -27.56 37.61 23.05
C LYS A 6 -26.53 36.58 23.54
N LYS A 7 -26.54 36.23 24.84
CA LYS A 7 -25.57 35.30 25.45
C LYS A 7 -25.81 33.85 25.02
N LYS A 8 -27.08 33.44 24.89
CA LYS A 8 -27.46 32.09 24.42
C LYS A 8 -27.19 31.89 22.92
N THR A 9 -27.43 32.91 22.09
CA THR A 9 -27.14 32.83 20.64
C THR A 9 -25.65 32.69 20.36
N LYS A 10 -24.77 33.35 21.13
CA LYS A 10 -23.31 33.26 20.96
C LYS A 10 -22.74 31.87 21.30
N TYR A 11 -23.30 31.21 22.32
CA TYR A 11 -22.92 29.84 22.70
C TYR A 11 -23.42 28.79 21.70
N LEU A 12 -24.63 28.97 21.15
CA LEU A 12 -25.18 28.06 20.14
C LEU A 12 -24.36 28.10 18.84
N ILE A 13 -23.91 29.28 18.42
CA ILE A 13 -23.05 29.46 17.25
C ILE A 13 -21.66 28.85 17.48
N PHE A 14 -21.11 28.97 18.69
CA PHE A 14 -19.81 28.36 19.04
C PHE A 14 -19.87 26.82 19.05
N SER A 15 -20.99 26.23 19.47
CA SER A 15 -21.18 24.77 19.47
C SER A 15 -21.38 24.18 18.07
N LEU A 16 -21.85 24.98 17.09
CA LEU A 16 -22.06 24.53 15.72
C LEU A 16 -20.76 24.50 14.89
N LEU A 17 -19.77 25.33 15.25
CA LEU A 17 -18.47 25.38 14.54
C LEU A 17 -17.56 24.18 14.82
N VAL A 18 -17.78 23.43 15.90
CA VAL A 18 -16.90 22.32 16.32
C VAL A 18 -17.16 21.05 15.49
N PHE A 19 -18.29 20.95 14.78
CA PHE A 19 -18.67 19.75 14.02
C PHE A 19 -18.16 19.71 12.57
N LEU A 20 -17.40 20.71 12.10
CA LEU A 20 -17.03 20.84 10.69
C LEU A 20 -15.59 20.42 10.34
N ILE A 21 -14.82 19.80 11.25
CA ILE A 21 -13.36 19.62 11.05
C ILE A 21 -12.90 18.15 10.95
N SER A 22 -13.72 17.19 10.54
CA SER A 22 -13.20 15.82 10.36
C SER A 22 -13.85 15.07 9.20
N CYS A 23 -13.38 15.37 8.00
CA CYS A 23 -13.31 14.40 6.92
C CYS A 23 -11.90 14.52 6.31
N SER A 24 -10.87 14.03 7.01
CA SER A 24 -9.59 13.78 6.36
C SER A 24 -9.71 12.45 5.64
N SER A 25 -9.96 12.46 4.34
CA SER A 25 -9.61 11.31 3.50
C SER A 25 -8.10 11.20 3.55
N SER A 26 -7.57 10.27 4.36
CA SER A 26 -6.20 9.82 4.13
C SER A 26 -6.21 9.20 2.74
N ASP A 27 -5.45 9.76 1.80
CA ASP A 27 -5.19 9.11 0.51
C ASP A 27 -4.51 7.77 0.82
N GLU A 28 -5.30 6.72 0.98
CA GLU A 28 -4.78 5.38 1.20
C GLU A 28 -4.10 4.94 -0.11
N ASN A 29 -2.84 4.52 0.01
CA ASN A 29 -2.12 3.92 -1.10
C ASN A 29 -2.90 2.68 -1.56
N LYS A 30 -3.39 2.69 -2.80
CA LYS A 30 -4.11 1.56 -3.40
C LYS A 30 -3.20 0.66 -4.22
N GLY A 31 -1.97 1.09 -4.48
CA GLY A 31 -0.98 0.30 -5.18
C GLY A 31 0.44 0.79 -4.96
N ALA A 32 1.37 0.03 -5.54
CA ALA A 32 2.78 0.39 -5.65
C ALA A 32 3.21 0.25 -7.10
N ALA A 33 4.00 1.20 -7.59
CA ALA A 33 4.71 1.12 -8.85
C ALA A 33 6.20 1.31 -8.58
N TRP A 34 7.07 0.71 -9.38
CA TRP A 34 8.51 0.79 -9.19
C TRP A 34 9.28 0.88 -10.50
N LYS A 35 10.51 1.38 -10.44
CA LYS A 35 11.44 1.45 -11.58
C LYS A 35 12.67 0.57 -11.40
N GLY A 36 13.06 0.33 -10.15
CA GLY A 36 14.23 -0.43 -9.80
C GLY A 36 14.04 -1.93 -9.90
N PRO A 37 15.04 -2.72 -9.47
CA PRO A 37 14.92 -4.18 -9.41
C PRO A 37 13.87 -4.61 -8.38
N ALA A 38 13.34 -5.82 -8.58
CA ALA A 38 12.48 -6.49 -7.64
C ALA A 38 12.97 -7.92 -7.36
N ASP A 39 12.83 -8.35 -6.11
CA ASP A 39 13.07 -9.70 -5.64
C ASP A 39 11.78 -10.23 -5.00
N PHE A 40 11.58 -11.55 -5.02
CA PHE A 40 10.43 -12.18 -4.37
C PHE A 40 10.87 -13.02 -3.18
N MET A 41 10.29 -12.78 -2.02
CA MET A 41 10.53 -13.55 -0.81
C MET A 41 9.35 -14.47 -0.53
N TYR A 42 9.57 -15.77 -0.68
CA TYR A 42 8.62 -16.79 -0.27
C TYR A 42 8.86 -17.17 1.19
N VAL A 43 7.89 -16.90 2.07
CA VAL A 43 8.01 -17.06 3.52
C VAL A 43 7.03 -18.11 4.03
N THR A 44 7.56 -19.16 4.63
CA THR A 44 6.79 -20.16 5.38
C THR A 44 7.34 -20.27 6.80
N LYS A 45 6.65 -21.01 7.67
CA LYS A 45 7.15 -21.30 9.03
C LYS A 45 8.49 -22.05 9.02
N GLU A 46 8.76 -22.81 7.97
CA GLU A 46 9.91 -23.73 7.89
C GLU A 46 11.02 -23.22 6.97
N LYS A 47 10.68 -22.36 6.01
CA LYS A 47 11.58 -21.92 4.94
C LYS A 47 11.34 -20.47 4.56
N MET A 48 12.44 -19.73 4.42
CA MET A 48 12.49 -18.44 3.73
C MET A 48 13.33 -18.61 2.46
N GLU A 49 12.74 -18.35 1.30
CA GLU A 49 13.39 -18.52 0.00
C GLU A 49 13.26 -17.25 -0.83
N MET A 50 14.41 -16.68 -1.20
CA MET A 50 14.45 -15.51 -2.06
C MET A 50 14.66 -15.91 -3.52
N SER A 51 13.75 -15.49 -4.38
CA SER A 51 13.93 -15.48 -5.83
C SER A 51 14.44 -14.10 -6.24
N TYR A 52 15.73 -14.03 -6.58
CA TYR A 52 16.37 -12.79 -7.01
C TYR A 52 15.95 -12.42 -8.42
N SER A 53 15.84 -11.11 -8.68
CA SER A 53 15.58 -10.55 -10.00
C SER A 53 14.35 -11.20 -10.64
N VAL A 54 13.18 -10.76 -10.20
CA VAL A 54 11.89 -11.17 -10.75
C VAL A 54 11.27 -10.04 -11.56
N ASP A 55 10.38 -10.41 -12.48
CA ASP A 55 9.60 -9.47 -13.29
C ASP A 55 8.11 -9.59 -12.95
N VAL A 56 7.40 -8.46 -12.97
CA VAL A 56 5.95 -8.39 -12.89
C VAL A 56 5.50 -7.46 -14.00
N ILE A 57 4.49 -7.87 -14.76
CA ILE A 57 4.01 -7.11 -15.91
C ILE A 57 3.58 -5.71 -15.47
N GLY A 58 4.13 -4.68 -16.12
CA GLY A 58 3.83 -3.28 -15.85
C GLY A 58 4.48 -2.68 -14.61
N GLN A 59 5.30 -3.45 -13.86
CA GLN A 59 6.04 -2.98 -12.68
C GLN A 59 5.16 -2.23 -11.68
N LYS A 60 3.93 -2.73 -11.51
CA LYS A 60 2.95 -2.17 -10.60
C LYS A 60 2.03 -3.25 -10.06
N MET A 61 1.59 -3.07 -8.82
CA MET A 61 0.63 -3.93 -8.15
C MET A 61 -0.39 -3.09 -7.37
N TYR A 62 -1.62 -3.55 -7.29
CA TYR A 62 -2.71 -2.91 -6.55
C TYR A 62 -3.24 -3.86 -5.48
N LEU A 63 -3.70 -3.30 -4.36
CA LEU A 63 -4.42 -4.04 -3.32
C LEU A 63 -5.55 -4.87 -3.94
N ASP A 64 -5.76 -6.07 -3.41
CA ASP A 64 -6.73 -7.08 -3.89
C ASP A 64 -6.50 -7.60 -5.32
N GLY A 65 -5.50 -7.09 -6.04
CA GLY A 65 -5.13 -7.53 -7.38
C GLY A 65 -4.35 -8.85 -7.38
N PHE A 66 -4.41 -9.55 -8.51
CA PHE A 66 -3.67 -10.79 -8.75
C PHE A 66 -2.58 -10.57 -9.79
N TYR A 67 -1.36 -11.01 -9.48
CA TYR A 67 -0.19 -10.80 -10.32
C TYR A 67 0.64 -12.06 -10.48
N GLU A 68 1.16 -12.25 -11.67
CA GLU A 68 2.16 -13.28 -11.94
C GLU A 68 3.56 -12.70 -11.68
N VAL A 69 4.33 -13.41 -10.85
CA VAL A 69 5.74 -13.15 -10.61
C VAL A 69 6.53 -14.05 -11.55
N LEU A 70 7.30 -13.44 -12.43
CA LEU A 70 8.05 -14.11 -13.50
C LEU A 70 9.53 -14.19 -13.12
N LYS A 71 10.20 -15.25 -13.57
CA LYS A 71 11.67 -15.27 -13.58
C LYS A 71 12.16 -14.23 -14.59
N LYS A 72 13.08 -13.34 -14.17
CA LYS A 72 13.50 -12.20 -15.00
C LYS A 72 13.99 -12.59 -16.40
N GLY A 73 13.55 -11.80 -17.38
CA GLY A 73 13.87 -11.98 -18.79
C GLY A 73 13.25 -13.25 -19.41
N THR A 74 12.26 -13.85 -18.76
CA THR A 74 11.55 -15.03 -19.26
C THR A 74 10.04 -14.89 -19.05
N GLU A 75 9.26 -15.71 -19.74
CA GLU A 75 7.81 -15.82 -19.54
C GLU A 75 7.45 -16.87 -18.47
N LYS A 76 8.43 -17.40 -17.74
CA LYS A 76 8.19 -18.44 -16.74
C LYS A 76 7.64 -17.82 -15.45
N VAL A 77 6.36 -18.07 -15.19
CA VAL A 77 5.72 -17.80 -13.90
C VAL A 77 6.35 -18.69 -12.83
N ILE A 78 6.80 -18.09 -11.74
CA ILE A 78 7.31 -18.80 -10.56
C ILE A 78 6.31 -18.80 -9.40
N TYR A 79 5.49 -17.76 -9.29
CA TYR A 79 4.45 -17.62 -8.28
C TYR A 79 3.31 -16.73 -8.81
N ARG A 80 2.11 -16.92 -8.27
CA ARG A 80 1.00 -15.96 -8.40
C ARG A 80 0.71 -15.36 -7.03
N ILE A 81 0.67 -14.04 -6.94
CA ILE A 81 0.42 -13.33 -5.69
C ILE A 81 -0.90 -12.57 -5.77
N LYS A 82 -1.74 -12.75 -4.75
CA LYS A 82 -2.89 -11.88 -4.48
C LYS A 82 -2.48 -10.87 -3.42
N VAL A 83 -2.48 -9.59 -3.78
CA VAL A 83 -1.97 -8.52 -2.91
C VAL A 83 -2.91 -8.30 -1.72
N THR A 84 -2.35 -8.32 -0.51
CA THR A 84 -3.08 -8.13 0.75
C THR A 84 -2.67 -6.85 1.46
N ASP A 85 -1.43 -6.40 1.32
CA ASP A 85 -0.93 -5.20 2.01
C ASP A 85 0.25 -4.54 1.26
N LEU A 86 0.50 -3.28 1.59
CA LEU A 86 1.55 -2.45 0.99
C LEU A 86 2.36 -1.75 2.08
N GLU A 87 3.66 -2.03 2.10
CA GLU A 87 4.61 -1.36 2.97
C GLU A 87 5.55 -0.48 2.12
N PHE A 88 5.77 0.77 2.54
CA PHE A 88 6.69 1.69 1.89
C PHE A 88 7.74 2.16 2.88
N GLY A 89 8.96 2.36 2.39
CA GLY A 89 10.03 2.89 3.20
C GLY A 89 11.16 3.48 2.37
N THR A 90 12.16 3.98 3.09
CA THR A 90 13.39 4.53 2.52
C THR A 90 14.57 3.86 3.22
N ARG A 91 15.51 3.34 2.43
CA ARG A 91 16.75 2.77 2.93
C ARG A 91 17.69 3.86 3.45
N GLU A 92 18.73 3.46 4.18
CA GLU A 92 19.75 4.39 4.70
C GLU A 92 20.50 5.14 3.59
N ASP A 93 20.60 4.54 2.40
CA ASP A 93 21.19 5.16 1.20
C ASP A 93 20.23 6.11 0.46
N GLY A 94 19.02 6.35 1.00
CA GLY A 94 18.02 7.24 0.43
C GLY A 94 17.16 6.63 -0.68
N VAL A 95 17.40 5.38 -1.07
CA VAL A 95 16.61 4.70 -2.10
C VAL A 95 15.26 4.28 -1.51
N SER A 96 14.16 4.70 -2.14
CA SER A 96 12.82 4.25 -1.74
C SER A 96 12.63 2.77 -2.07
N PHE A 97 11.88 2.07 -1.23
CA PHE A 97 11.48 0.69 -1.48
C PHE A 97 10.02 0.47 -1.11
N CYS A 98 9.46 -0.61 -1.62
CA CYS A 98 8.17 -1.12 -1.18
C CYS A 98 8.21 -2.62 -1.01
N ARG A 99 7.46 -3.12 -0.03
CA ARG A 99 7.09 -4.54 0.06
C ARG A 99 5.61 -4.66 -0.29
N VAL A 100 5.34 -5.42 -1.34
CA VAL A 100 3.98 -5.77 -1.73
C VAL A 100 3.69 -7.15 -1.17
N TRP A 101 2.92 -7.20 -0.09
CA TRP A 101 2.56 -8.42 0.61
C TRP A 101 1.36 -9.09 -0.06
N GLY A 102 1.29 -10.41 0.03
CA GLY A 102 0.19 -11.15 -0.55
C GLY A 102 0.23 -12.66 -0.31
N THR A 103 -0.91 -13.29 -0.55
CA THR A 103 -1.06 -14.76 -0.51
C THR A 103 -0.65 -15.36 -1.85
N VAL A 104 0.11 -16.46 -1.81
CA VAL A 104 0.70 -17.09 -3.01
C VAL A 104 -0.09 -18.32 -3.46
N ASP A 105 -0.31 -18.47 -4.77
CA ASP A 105 -0.87 -19.66 -5.42
C ASP A 105 -2.15 -20.22 -4.76
N ASP A 106 -3.06 -19.32 -4.38
CA ASP A 106 -4.31 -19.61 -3.65
C ASP A 106 -4.11 -20.35 -2.31
N SER A 107 -2.90 -20.31 -1.76
CA SER A 107 -2.57 -20.83 -0.43
C SER A 107 -2.80 -19.78 0.66
N THR A 108 -2.56 -20.15 1.91
CA THR A 108 -2.53 -19.22 3.06
C THR A 108 -1.13 -18.69 3.35
N ILE A 109 -0.19 -18.86 2.42
CA ILE A 109 1.22 -18.51 2.60
C ILE A 109 1.39 -17.04 2.23
N GLU A 110 1.70 -16.23 3.24
CA GLU A 110 1.96 -14.80 3.08
C GLU A 110 3.43 -14.59 2.72
N SER A 111 3.65 -13.87 1.63
CA SER A 111 4.95 -13.63 1.03
C SER A 111 4.96 -12.22 0.44
N TYR A 112 6.13 -11.75 -0.01
CA TYR A 112 6.20 -10.39 -0.52
C TYR A 112 7.15 -10.22 -1.69
N LEU A 113 6.77 -9.31 -2.58
CA LEU A 113 7.69 -8.71 -3.54
C LEU A 113 8.39 -7.53 -2.87
N LEU A 114 9.71 -7.51 -2.90
CA LEU A 114 10.52 -6.35 -2.50
C LEU A 114 11.00 -5.63 -3.76
N ALA A 115 10.57 -4.39 -3.95
CA ALA A 115 10.97 -3.57 -5.09
C ALA A 115 11.66 -2.28 -4.65
N GLN A 116 12.55 -1.77 -5.51
CA GLN A 116 13.32 -0.53 -5.30
C GLN A 116 12.83 0.59 -6.20
N GLU A 117 13.11 1.84 -5.80
CA GLU A 117 12.61 3.05 -6.46
C GLU A 117 11.07 3.03 -6.57
N CYS A 118 10.41 2.62 -5.48
CA CYS A 118 8.96 2.56 -5.43
C CYS A 118 8.33 3.94 -5.26
N LEU A 119 7.13 4.06 -5.83
CA LEU A 119 6.21 5.16 -5.71
C LEU A 119 4.83 4.60 -5.32
N PRO A 120 4.14 5.19 -4.34
CA PRO A 120 2.77 4.83 -4.04
C PRO A 120 1.85 5.22 -5.19
N VAL A 121 0.84 4.40 -5.44
CA VAL A 121 -0.27 4.71 -6.36
C VAL A 121 -1.51 4.99 -5.54
N GLN A 122 -2.02 6.22 -5.65
CA GLN A 122 -3.25 6.63 -4.98
C GLN A 122 -4.47 6.12 -5.77
N GLY A 123 -5.56 5.83 -5.06
CA GLY A 123 -6.85 5.61 -5.70
C GLY A 123 -7.49 6.95 -6.09
N ASP A 124 -8.06 7.04 -7.28
CA ASP A 124 -8.92 8.17 -7.62
C ASP A 124 -10.20 8.10 -6.75
N ASN A 125 -10.49 9.18 -6.02
CA ASN A 125 -11.71 9.33 -5.22
C ASN A 125 -12.96 9.45 -6.09
#